data_AF-A0A9R1WUR3-F1
#
_entry.id   AF-A0A9R1WUR3-F1
#
_cell.length_a   1.000
_cell.length_b   1.000
_cell.length_c   1.000
_cell.angle_alpha   90.00
_cell.angle_beta   90.00
_cell.angle_gamma   90.00
#
_symmetry.space_group_name_H-M   'P 1'
#
loop_
_entity.id
_entity.type
_entity.pdbx_description
1 polymer ?
#
loop_
_entity_poly.entity_id
_entity_poly.type
_entity_poly.pdbx_seq_one_letter_code
_entity_poly.pdbx_strand_id
1 'polypeptide(L)'
;MEWGLLLGNVTLFCDKYDVEIIDMEDAYYDGISPRRGSHNIKDSFYFHVNNLHHYHVDVFKVVIDMKLQELNHRFKEVNMKLLFCIPHGSFKAFDLDKLTEIATLYR
;
A
#
# COMPACT_ATOMS: atom_id res chain seq x y z
N MET A 1 7.09 -3.86 8.46
CA MET A 1 6.74 -5.26 8.13
C MET A 1 7.90 -5.83 7.37
N GLU A 2 8.47 -6.95 7.81
CA GLU A 2 9.62 -7.57 7.15
C GLU A 2 9.12 -8.35 5.92
N TRP A 3 9.64 -8.03 4.73
CA TRP A 3 9.22 -8.63 3.47
C TRP A 3 9.23 -10.17 3.50
N GLY A 4 10.22 -10.78 4.14
CA GLY A 4 10.32 -12.23 4.28
C GLY A 4 9.14 -12.88 5.02
N LEU A 5 8.61 -12.22 6.06
CA LEU A 5 7.45 -12.72 6.80
C LEU A 5 6.17 -12.65 5.96
N LEU A 6 5.99 -11.56 5.21
CA LEU A 6 4.87 -11.41 4.30
C LEU A 6 4.94 -12.47 3.20
N LEU A 7 6.10 -12.61 2.56
CA LEU A 7 6.31 -13.58 1.50
C LEU A 7 6.00 -14.99 2.00
N GLY A 8 6.51 -15.38 3.18
CA GLY A 8 6.20 -16.67 3.80
C GLY A 8 4.69 -16.87 4.04
N ASN A 9 3.98 -15.86 4.53
CA ASN A 9 2.53 -15.94 4.73
C ASN A 9 1.76 -16.07 3.41
N VAL A 10 2.18 -15.34 2.37
CA VAL A 10 1.57 -15.41 1.04
C VAL A 10 1.84 -16.78 0.41
N THR A 11 3.05 -17.31 0.53
CA THR A 11 3.39 -18.66 0.07
C THR A 11 2.51 -19.71 0.74
N LEU A 12 2.39 -19.69 2.08
CA LEU A 12 1.51 -20.61 2.82
C LEU A 12 0.04 -20.49 2.41
N PHE A 13 -0.42 -19.28 2.10
CA PHE A 13 -1.76 -19.05 1.60
C PHE A 13 -1.92 -19.67 0.20
N CYS A 14 -0.98 -19.42 -0.71
CA CYS A 14 -1.01 -19.98 -2.06
C CYS A 14 -1.00 -21.52 -2.02
N ASP A 15 -0.11 -22.12 -1.23
CA ASP A 15 -0.04 -23.57 -1.02
C ASP A 15 -1.36 -24.14 -0.54
N LYS A 16 -2.02 -23.46 0.41
CA LYS A 16 -3.30 -23.90 0.98
C LYS A 16 -4.44 -23.93 -0.05
N TYR A 17 -4.42 -23.05 -1.04
CA TYR A 17 -5.48 -22.89 -2.03
C TYR A 17 -5.08 -23.34 -3.44
N ASP A 18 -3.97 -24.08 -3.57
CA ASP A 18 -3.44 -24.57 -4.85
C ASP A 18 -3.24 -23.44 -5.88
N VAL A 19 -2.79 -22.28 -5.40
CA VAL A 19 -2.43 -21.15 -6.26
C VAL A 19 -0.97 -21.32 -6.66
N GLU A 20 -0.72 -21.30 -7.97
CA GLU A 20 0.62 -21.39 -8.52
C GLU A 20 1.52 -20.27 -7.97
N ILE A 21 2.65 -20.67 -7.40
CA ILE A 21 3.67 -19.74 -6.90
C ILE A 21 4.68 -19.51 -8.00
N ILE A 22 4.86 -18.24 -8.36
CA ILE A 22 5.86 -17.80 -9.33
C ILE A 22 7.27 -17.83 -8.72
N ASP A 23 8.29 -18.06 -9.55
CA ASP A 23 9.67 -17.89 -9.13
C ASP A 23 10.00 -16.39 -8.99
N MET A 24 10.47 -15.98 -7.81
CA MET A 24 10.78 -14.59 -7.52
C MET A 24 12.04 -14.09 -8.26
N GLU A 25 12.93 -14.98 -8.66
CA GLU A 25 14.15 -14.64 -9.42
C GLU A 25 13.93 -14.63 -10.93
N ASP A 26 12.80 -15.16 -11.41
CA ASP A 26 12.44 -15.09 -12.82
C ASP A 26 12.14 -13.66 -13.27
N ALA A 27 12.38 -13.42 -14.56
CA ALA A 27 12.05 -12.14 -15.18
C ALA A 27 10.55 -11.85 -15.05
N TYR A 28 10.23 -10.61 -14.66
CA TYR A 28 8.84 -10.17 -14.54
C TYR A 28 8.21 -10.03 -15.93
N TYR A 29 6.99 -10.54 -16.08
CA TYR A 29 6.22 -10.46 -17.32
C TYR A 29 4.86 -9.81 -17.05
N ASP A 30 4.63 -8.63 -17.63
CA ASP A 30 3.43 -7.82 -17.44
C ASP A 30 2.22 -8.24 -18.27
N GLY A 31 2.34 -9.33 -19.06
CA GLY A 31 1.26 -9.82 -19.91
C GLY A 31 1.03 -9.05 -21.21
N ILE A 32 1.70 -7.91 -21.41
CA ILE A 32 1.49 -7.00 -22.55
C ILE A 32 2.57 -7.22 -23.62
N SER A 33 3.75 -7.71 -23.25
CA SER A 33 4.83 -7.95 -24.21
C SER A 33 4.53 -9.17 -25.11
N PRO A 34 4.51 -9.03 -26.45
CA PRO A 34 4.04 -10.08 -27.36
C PRO A 34 4.79 -11.39 -27.15
N ARG A 35 4.04 -12.47 -26.92
CA ARG A 35 4.59 -13.83 -26.91
C ARG A 35 5.34 -14.06 -28.23
N ARG A 36 6.62 -14.43 -28.09
CA ARG A 36 7.50 -15.02 -29.12
C ARG A 36 8.01 -14.04 -30.17
N GLY A 37 9.30 -13.70 -30.11
CA GLY A 37 10.01 -13.30 -31.33
C GLY A 37 11.28 -12.48 -31.19
N SER A 38 11.57 -11.81 -30.06
CA SER A 38 12.82 -11.04 -29.98
C SER A 38 13.87 -11.79 -29.19
N HIS A 39 14.86 -12.34 -29.88
CA HIS A 39 16.11 -12.84 -29.30
C HIS A 39 16.92 -11.76 -28.56
N ASN A 40 16.41 -10.52 -28.46
CA ASN A 40 17.06 -9.38 -27.84
C ASN A 40 16.23 -8.79 -26.68
N ILE A 41 15.53 -9.62 -25.90
CA ILE A 41 14.92 -9.17 -24.63
C ILE A 41 16.00 -8.59 -23.69
N LYS A 42 17.27 -9.02 -23.83
CA LYS A 42 18.41 -8.53 -23.03
C LYS A 42 18.60 -7.01 -23.04
N ASP A 43 18.08 -6.31 -24.04
CA ASP A 43 18.19 -4.85 -24.18
C ASP A 43 16.90 -4.10 -23.80
N SER A 44 15.83 -4.81 -23.42
CA SER A 44 14.61 -4.20 -22.89
C SER A 44 14.84 -3.82 -21.43
N PHE A 45 14.48 -2.59 -21.06
CA PHE A 45 14.48 -2.11 -19.67
C PHE A 45 13.79 -3.09 -18.69
N TYR A 46 12.79 -3.84 -19.17
CA TYR A 46 12.06 -4.84 -18.40
C TYR A 46 12.79 -6.17 -18.19
N PHE A 47 13.89 -6.45 -18.90
CA PHE A 47 14.70 -7.67 -18.67
C PHE A 47 15.47 -7.64 -17.36
N HIS A 48 15.67 -6.44 -16.79
CA HIS A 48 16.39 -6.28 -15.54
C HIS A 48 15.49 -6.29 -14.30
N VAL A 49 14.18 -6.41 -14.47
CA VAL A 49 13.22 -6.46 -13.35
C VAL A 49 12.76 -7.90 -13.18
N ASN A 50 13.17 -8.54 -12.09
CA ASN A 50 12.64 -9.83 -11.69
C ASN A 50 11.31 -9.67 -10.94
N ASN A 51 10.59 -10.78 -10.77
CA ASN A 51 9.34 -10.83 -10.01
C ASN A 51 9.51 -10.24 -8.60
N LEU A 52 10.64 -10.52 -7.94
CA LEU A 52 10.95 -9.97 -6.63
C LEU A 52 10.91 -8.44 -6.60
N HIS A 53 11.60 -7.78 -7.54
CA HIS A 53 11.60 -6.31 -7.62
C HIS A 53 10.19 -5.80 -7.85
N HIS A 54 9.48 -6.37 -8.82
CA HIS A 54 8.14 -5.91 -9.15
C HIS A 54 7.18 -5.98 -7.97
N TYR A 55 7.03 -7.15 -7.35
CA TYR A 55 6.08 -7.31 -6.25
C TYR A 55 6.50 -6.58 -4.98
N HIS A 56 7.78 -6.59 -4.64
CA HIS A 56 8.25 -5.95 -3.42
C HIS A 56 8.30 -4.41 -3.55
N VAL A 57 8.90 -3.90 -4.63
CA VAL A 57 9.17 -2.47 -4.80
C VAL A 57 8.02 -1.77 -5.51
N ASP A 58 7.63 -2.26 -6.68
CA ASP A 58 6.69 -1.53 -7.54
C ASP A 58 5.24 -1.70 -7.08
N VAL A 59 4.90 -2.84 -6.45
CA VAL A 59 3.55 -3.09 -5.94
C VAL A 59 3.47 -2.81 -4.44
N PHE A 60 4.20 -3.58 -3.62
CA PHE A 60 3.94 -3.59 -2.18
C PHE A 60 4.32 -2.28 -1.49
N LYS A 61 5.50 -1.70 -1.79
CA LYS A 61 5.87 -0.40 -1.23
C LYS A 61 4.93 0.71 -1.68
N VAL A 62 4.53 0.73 -2.96
CA VAL A 62 3.56 1.71 -3.47
C VAL A 62 2.26 1.63 -2.70
N VAL A 63 1.73 0.43 -2.46
CA VAL A 63 0.51 0.24 -1.65
C VAL A 63 0.70 0.76 -0.22
N ILE A 64 1.85 0.50 0.41
CA ILE A 64 2.15 1.05 1.75
C ILE A 64 2.17 2.57 1.73
N ASP A 65 2.89 3.17 0.77
CA ASP A 65 3.00 4.63 0.66
C ASP A 65 1.63 5.27 0.43
N MET A 66 0.80 4.68 -0.43
CA MET A 66 -0.59 5.13 -0.62
C MET A 66 -1.40 5.05 0.66
N LYS A 67 -1.29 3.96 1.43
CA LYS A 67 -2.00 3.82 2.70
C LYS A 67 -1.49 4.78 3.77
N LEU A 68 -0.19 5.04 3.82
CA LEU A 68 0.41 6.04 4.69
C LEU A 68 -0.04 7.46 4.31
N GLN A 69 -0.09 7.78 3.02
CA GLN A 69 -0.61 9.05 2.53
C GLN A 69 -2.09 9.24 2.89
N GLU A 70 -2.90 8.20 2.70
CA GLU A 70 -4.32 8.21 3.08
C GLU A 70 -4.49 8.42 4.59
N LEU A 71 -3.72 7.72 5.42
CA LEU A 71 -3.74 7.89 6.88
C LEU A 71 -3.31 9.30 7.29
N ASN A 72 -2.21 9.81 6.72
CA ASN A 72 -1.72 11.16 7.00
C ASN A 72 -2.73 12.23 6.59
N HIS A 73 -3.41 12.03 5.46
CA HIS A 73 -4.47 12.92 5.00
C HIS A 73 -5.64 12.94 5.98
N ARG A 74 -6.16 11.76 6.37
CA ARG A 74 -7.23 11.63 7.36
C ARG A 74 -6.81 12.25 8.70
N PHE A 75 -5.62 11.93 9.20
CA PHE A 75 -5.12 12.50 10.47
C PHE A 75 -5.04 14.02 10.42
N LYS A 76 -4.55 14.60 9.31
CA LYS A 76 -4.53 16.05 9.11
C LYS A 76 -5.94 16.64 9.10
N GLU A 77 -6.87 16.04 8.37
CA GLU A 77 -8.27 16.50 8.29
C GLU A 77 -8.93 16.46 9.68
N VAL A 78 -8.78 15.34 10.39
CA VAL A 78 -9.42 15.14 11.68
C VAL A 78 -8.78 16.01 12.76
N ASN A 79 -7.46 16.21 12.76
CA ASN A 79 -6.80 17.16 13.66
C ASN A 79 -7.19 18.61 13.38
N MET A 80 -7.32 19.01 12.11
CA MET A 80 -7.81 20.33 11.76
C MET A 80 -9.23 20.54 12.30
N LYS A 81 -10.12 19.55 12.10
CA LYS A 81 -11.49 19.59 12.65
C LYS A 81 -11.49 19.64 14.17
N LEU A 82 -10.62 18.86 14.83
CA LEU A 82 -10.50 18.82 16.28
C LEU A 82 -10.00 20.17 16.83
N LEU A 83 -9.05 20.82 16.16
CA LEU A 83 -8.54 22.14 16.55
C LEU A 83 -9.67 23.18 16.61
N PHE A 84 -10.63 23.13 15.68
CA PHE A 84 -11.83 24.00 15.73
C PHE A 84 -12.76 23.68 16.91
N CYS A 85 -12.67 22.50 17.50
CA CYS A 85 -13.50 22.09 18.64
C CYS A 85 -12.82 22.33 20.00
N ILE A 86 -11.50 22.52 20.02
CA ILE A 86 -10.76 22.84 21.25
C ILE A 86 -10.94 24.34 21.55
N PRO A 87 -11.49 24.71 22.72
CA PRO A 87 -11.78 26.10 23.01
C PRO A 87 -10.49 26.89 23.25
N HIS A 88 -10.14 27.79 22.32
CA HIS A 88 -9.05 28.73 22.50
C HIS A 88 -9.44 29.82 23.53
N GLY A 89 -9.34 29.50 24.82
CA GLY A 89 -9.39 30.49 25.91
C GLY A 89 -10.63 30.50 26.80
N SER A 90 -11.76 29.86 26.43
CA SER A 90 -12.86 29.62 27.37
C SER A 90 -13.67 28.37 27.02
N PHE A 91 -14.00 27.55 28.02
CA PHE A 91 -14.78 26.32 27.86
C PHE A 91 -16.18 26.53 27.25
N LYS A 92 -16.68 27.77 27.19
CA LYS A 92 -17.97 28.11 26.58
C LYS A 92 -18.04 27.91 25.06
N ALA A 93 -16.89 27.84 24.38
CA ALA A 93 -16.81 27.58 22.94
C ALA A 93 -16.67 26.09 22.61
N PHE A 94 -16.69 25.21 23.62
CA PHE A 94 -16.65 23.76 23.43
C PHE A 94 -18.00 23.25 22.91
N ASP A 95 -17.96 22.55 21.78
CA ASP A 95 -19.13 21.97 21.13
C ASP A 95 -19.02 20.44 21.18
N LEU A 96 -19.75 19.84 22.11
CA LEU A 96 -19.73 18.40 22.36
C LEU A 96 -20.29 17.60 21.17
N ASP A 97 -21.27 18.17 20.46
CA ASP A 97 -21.89 17.52 19.30
C ASP A 97 -20.90 17.44 18.14
N LYS A 98 -20.14 18.52 17.87
CA LYS A 98 -19.07 18.50 16.87
C LYS A 98 -17.92 17.55 17.24
N LEU A 99 -17.54 17.49 18.52
CA LEU A 99 -16.53 16.53 18.96
C LEU A 99 -16.98 15.09 18.70
N THR A 100 -18.26 14.80 18.97
CA THR A 100 -18.85 13.47 18.77
C THR A 100 -18.89 13.10 17.29
N GLU A 101 -19.20 14.05 16.39
CA GLU A 101 -19.13 13.85 14.95
C GLU A 101 -17.70 13.50 14.49
N ILE A 102 -16.69 14.24 14.96
CA ILE A 102 -15.27 14.02 14.62
C ILE A 102 -14.79 12.66 15.16
N ALA A 103 -15.25 12.23 16.33
CA ALA A 103 -14.92 10.93 16.90
C ALA A 103 -15.34 9.76 16.00
N THR A 104 -16.37 9.93 15.16
CA THR A 104 -16.78 8.91 14.18
C THR A 104 -15.77 8.73 13.03
N LEU A 105 -14.92 9.74 12.78
CA LEU A 105 -13.88 9.68 11.73
C LEU A 105 -12.65 8.86 12.13
N TYR A 106 -12.53 8.47 13.41
CA TYR A 106 -11.43 7.65 13.96
C TYR A 106 -11.78 6.15 14.09
N ARG A 107 -12.91 5.71 13.53
CA ARG A 107 -13.41 4.33 13.68
C ARG A 107 -12.69 3.30 12.80
#